data_AF-A0A7C6GW81-F1
#
_entry.id   AF-A0A7C6GW81-F1
#
_cell.length_a   1.000
_cell.length_b   1.000
_cell.length_c   1.000
_cell.angle_alpha   90.00
_cell.angle_beta   90.00
_cell.angle_gamma   90.00
#
_symmetry.space_group_name_H-M   'P 1'
#
loop_
_entity.id
_entity.type
_entity.pdbx_description
1 polymer ?
#
loop_
_entity_poly.entity_id
_entity_poly.type
_entity_poly.pdbx_seq_one_letter_code
_entity_poly.pdbx_strand_id
1 'polypeptide(L)'
;MPSSDLIDLLVKFSKPAKLLVKLAAARPFLHSAELAIADYILTYPHEASRCTAQQLAERTGTSEASLFRFCRTFGIAGVTALRNELEQASAVLESVALAPVVETDDWNDSVRAAISAILGTSLVLEADVLSQAARAVAGSRSVNVCGMGPVSARLAEMLSFSLQGTGIPSFAWIDSRVSNLPEDFVHADDAAIGISHSGTNEKVAELLTQARSNGAVTIALTNYPSSIVGNSAEYVLRTGIWEDSFQMLEFLPRIAELLILSCFVQQVKKHKSADSDLSSSEQADE
;
A
#
# COMPACT_ATOMS: atom_id res chain seq x y z
N MET A 1 11.31 22.64 -18.45
CA MET A 1 10.38 21.50 -18.61
C MET A 1 9.03 21.91 -18.05
N PRO A 2 7.92 21.60 -18.73
CA PRO A 2 6.59 21.58 -18.11
C PRO A 2 6.60 20.68 -16.87
N SER A 3 5.86 21.05 -15.83
CA SER A 3 5.77 20.29 -14.57
C SER A 3 5.21 18.88 -14.74
N SER A 4 4.36 18.65 -15.75
CA SER A 4 3.86 17.33 -16.14
C SER A 4 4.99 16.40 -16.59
N ASP A 5 5.93 16.92 -17.39
CA ASP A 5 6.99 16.11 -17.99
C ASP A 5 7.99 15.63 -16.95
N LEU A 6 8.20 16.40 -15.86
CA LEU A 6 9.06 15.98 -14.75
C LEU A 6 8.41 14.87 -13.94
N ILE A 7 7.10 14.97 -13.66
CA ILE A 7 6.37 13.95 -12.90
C ILE A 7 6.25 12.65 -13.70
N ASP A 8 5.93 12.74 -14.99
CA ASP A 8 5.89 11.57 -15.87
C ASP A 8 7.26 10.92 -16.01
N LEU A 9 8.32 11.72 -16.03
CA LEU A 9 9.70 11.24 -16.02
C LEU A 9 10.01 10.52 -14.69
N LEU A 10 9.65 11.09 -13.54
CA LEU A 10 9.82 10.47 -12.21
C LEU A 10 9.03 9.16 -12.06
N VAL A 11 7.80 9.10 -12.57
CA VAL A 11 6.95 7.88 -12.57
C VAL A 11 7.46 6.83 -13.56
N LYS A 12 7.97 7.26 -14.71
CA LYS A 12 8.59 6.34 -15.68
C LYS A 12 9.87 5.74 -15.13
N PHE A 13 10.66 6.54 -14.40
CA PHE A 13 11.82 6.05 -13.67
C PHE A 13 11.42 5.17 -12.49
N SER A 14 10.33 5.40 -11.78
CA SER A 14 9.97 4.56 -10.63
C SER A 14 9.64 3.10 -11.02
N LYS A 15 9.14 2.81 -12.24
CA LYS A 15 8.73 1.45 -12.68
C LYS A 15 9.82 0.37 -12.53
N PRO A 16 11.08 0.61 -12.93
CA PRO A 16 12.21 -0.28 -12.64
C PRO A 16 12.42 -0.64 -11.17
N ALA A 17 12.06 0.23 -10.22
CA ALA A 17 12.22 -0.02 -8.78
C ALA A 17 11.18 -1.00 -8.21
N LYS A 18 10.22 -1.48 -9.02
CA LYS A 18 9.15 -2.41 -8.60
C LYS A 18 9.69 -3.68 -7.92
N LEU A 19 10.84 -4.20 -8.36
CA LEU A 19 11.48 -5.34 -7.72
C LEU A 19 11.87 -5.02 -6.28
N LEU A 20 12.62 -3.94 -6.09
CA LEU A 20 13.09 -3.54 -4.77
C LEU A 20 11.90 -3.25 -3.83
N VAL A 21 10.82 -2.62 -4.31
CA VAL A 21 9.59 -2.41 -3.52
C VAL A 21 8.96 -3.75 -3.10
N LYS A 22 8.92 -4.73 -4.00
CA LYS A 22 8.43 -6.07 -3.69
C LYS A 22 9.28 -6.76 -2.62
N LEU A 23 10.62 -6.65 -2.72
CA LEU A 23 11.54 -7.22 -1.75
C LEU A 23 11.34 -6.61 -0.37
N ALA A 24 11.26 -5.29 -0.26
CA ALA A 24 11.06 -4.60 1.01
C ALA A 24 9.72 -4.95 1.68
N ALA A 25 8.65 -5.07 0.90
CA ALA A 25 7.35 -5.44 1.44
C ALA A 25 7.26 -6.91 1.86
N ALA A 26 8.00 -7.80 1.19
CA ALA A 26 8.04 -9.21 1.57
C ALA A 26 8.97 -9.45 2.77
N ARG A 27 9.95 -8.56 3.00
CA ARG A 27 11.04 -8.69 3.98
C ARG A 27 10.62 -9.23 5.36
N PRO A 28 9.55 -8.74 6.03
CA PRO A 28 9.16 -9.25 7.36
C PRO A 28 8.72 -10.72 7.37
N PHE A 29 8.40 -11.27 6.20
CA PHE A 29 7.85 -12.61 6.03
C PHE A 29 8.84 -13.58 5.33
N LEU A 30 10.08 -13.15 5.08
CA LEU A 30 11.09 -13.99 4.42
C LEU A 30 11.80 -14.93 5.40
N HIS A 31 12.01 -16.16 4.96
CA HIS A 31 12.87 -17.13 5.63
C HIS A 31 14.34 -16.71 5.59
N SER A 32 15.14 -17.16 6.57
CA SER A 32 16.53 -16.72 6.79
C SER A 32 17.40 -16.56 5.52
N ALA A 33 17.40 -17.53 4.59
CA ALA A 33 18.19 -17.43 3.36
C ALA A 33 17.66 -16.38 2.38
N GLU A 34 16.34 -16.26 2.23
CA GLU A 34 15.73 -15.25 1.35
C GLU A 34 15.83 -13.85 1.97
N LEU A 35 15.73 -13.76 3.30
CA LEU A 35 15.92 -12.52 4.04
C LEU A 35 17.35 -12.00 3.85
N ALA A 36 18.37 -12.85 3.98
CA ALA A 36 19.76 -12.46 3.76
C ALA A 36 20.00 -11.92 2.34
N ILE A 37 19.38 -12.55 1.33
CA ILE A 37 19.46 -12.10 -0.06
C ILE A 37 18.73 -10.76 -0.24
N ALA A 38 17.50 -10.64 0.28
CA ALA A 38 16.71 -9.42 0.19
C ALA A 38 17.42 -8.25 0.89
N ASP A 39 17.94 -8.45 2.09
CA ASP A 39 18.66 -7.44 2.88
C ASP A 39 19.88 -6.91 2.12
N TYR A 40 20.68 -7.82 1.57
CA TYR A 40 21.84 -7.43 0.78
C TYR A 40 21.45 -6.62 -0.46
N ILE A 41 20.41 -7.06 -1.18
CA ILE A 41 19.92 -6.36 -2.39
C ILE A 41 19.34 -4.98 -2.04
N LEU A 42 18.58 -4.87 -0.95
CA LEU A 42 17.99 -3.62 -0.49
C LEU A 42 19.05 -2.62 -0.01
N THR A 43 20.11 -3.12 0.62
CA THR A 43 21.21 -2.29 1.14
C THR A 43 22.18 -1.88 0.03
N TYR A 44 22.49 -2.79 -0.90
CA TYR A 44 23.52 -2.59 -1.94
C TYR A 44 23.01 -2.93 -3.35
N PRO A 45 21.93 -2.28 -3.86
CA PRO A 45 21.29 -2.66 -5.12
C PRO A 45 22.24 -2.53 -6.34
N HIS A 46 23.10 -1.50 -6.35
CA HIS A 46 24.08 -1.29 -7.41
C HIS A 46 25.23 -2.31 -7.38
N GLU A 47 25.66 -2.76 -6.20
CA GLU A 47 26.66 -3.83 -6.13
C GLU A 47 26.04 -5.18 -6.52
N ALA A 48 24.82 -5.46 -6.04
CA ALA A 48 24.10 -6.67 -6.34
C ALA A 48 23.83 -6.85 -7.83
N SER A 49 23.53 -5.77 -8.58
CA SER A 49 23.34 -5.83 -10.04
C SER A 49 24.61 -6.23 -10.80
N ARG A 50 25.80 -6.05 -10.21
CA ARG A 50 27.11 -6.33 -10.84
C ARG A 50 27.70 -7.66 -10.41
N CYS A 51 27.15 -8.32 -9.39
CA CYS A 51 27.63 -9.61 -8.90
C CYS A 51 27.27 -10.78 -9.85
N THR A 52 28.12 -11.80 -9.92
CA THR A 52 27.72 -13.12 -10.44
C THR A 52 26.85 -13.87 -9.42
N ALA A 53 26.20 -14.96 -9.83
CA ALA A 53 25.45 -15.82 -8.89
C ALA A 53 26.32 -16.31 -7.74
N GLN A 54 27.55 -16.74 -8.05
CA GLN A 54 28.53 -17.17 -7.05
C GLN A 54 28.88 -16.04 -6.07
N GLN A 55 29.21 -14.85 -6.57
CA GLN A 55 29.58 -13.71 -5.73
C GLN A 55 28.42 -13.26 -4.84
N LEU A 56 27.20 -13.29 -5.35
CA LEU A 56 26.00 -12.92 -4.61
C LEU A 56 25.70 -13.97 -3.51
N ALA A 57 25.95 -15.25 -3.79
CA ALA A 57 25.82 -16.33 -2.82
C ALA A 57 26.84 -16.16 -1.68
N GLU A 58 28.11 -15.88 -2.02
CA GLU A 58 29.18 -15.60 -1.06
C GLU A 58 28.86 -14.39 -0.16
N ARG A 59 28.44 -13.27 -0.76
CA ARG A 59 28.14 -12.02 -0.04
C ARG A 59 26.92 -12.12 0.87
N THR A 60 25.97 -12.98 0.55
CA THR A 60 24.76 -13.21 1.34
C THR A 60 24.89 -14.37 2.32
N GLY A 61 26.00 -15.12 2.29
CA GLY A 61 26.17 -16.35 3.07
C GLY A 61 25.19 -17.45 2.66
N THR A 62 24.73 -17.45 1.41
CA THR A 62 23.77 -18.42 0.88
C THR A 62 24.39 -19.31 -0.20
N SER A 63 23.61 -20.25 -0.74
CA SER A 63 24.02 -21.09 -1.88
C SER A 63 23.46 -20.56 -3.19
N GLU A 64 24.08 -20.89 -4.33
CA GLU A 64 23.51 -20.56 -5.64
C GLU A 64 22.09 -21.15 -5.82
N ALA A 65 21.84 -22.35 -5.28
CA ALA A 65 20.51 -22.95 -5.28
C ALA A 65 19.48 -22.11 -4.48
N SER A 66 19.91 -21.48 -3.37
CA SER A 66 19.08 -20.55 -2.61
C SER A 66 18.75 -19.29 -3.43
N LEU A 67 19.70 -18.76 -4.20
CA LEU A 67 19.47 -17.63 -5.10
C LEU A 67 18.48 -17.96 -6.21
N PHE A 68 18.60 -19.14 -6.84
CA PHE A 68 17.64 -19.56 -7.87
C PHE A 68 16.24 -19.75 -7.30
N ARG A 69 16.13 -20.33 -6.09
CA ARG A 69 14.86 -20.41 -5.37
C ARG A 69 14.28 -19.03 -5.08
N PHE A 70 15.09 -18.11 -4.56
CA PHE A 70 14.69 -16.73 -4.31
C PHE A 70 14.17 -16.06 -5.58
N CYS A 71 14.89 -16.17 -6.70
CA CYS A 71 14.43 -15.64 -8.00
C CYS A 71 13.04 -16.19 -8.34
N ARG A 72 12.85 -17.50 -8.18
CA ARG A 72 11.55 -18.15 -8.43
C ARG A 72 10.45 -17.66 -7.49
N THR A 73 10.73 -17.49 -6.19
CA THR A 73 9.79 -16.95 -5.19
C THR A 73 9.27 -15.57 -5.60
N PHE A 74 10.13 -14.73 -6.18
CA PHE A 74 9.77 -13.38 -6.63
C PHE A 74 9.34 -13.29 -8.11
N GLY A 75 9.19 -14.42 -8.80
CA GLY A 75 8.76 -14.49 -10.20
C GLY A 75 9.80 -14.03 -11.22
N ILE A 76 11.09 -14.10 -10.86
CA ILE A 76 12.23 -13.68 -11.65
C ILE A 76 12.83 -14.91 -12.34
N ALA A 77 13.12 -14.79 -13.64
CA ALA A 77 13.58 -15.92 -14.46
C ALA A 77 14.96 -16.50 -14.05
N GLY A 78 15.72 -15.78 -13.22
CA GLY A 78 17.02 -16.22 -12.70
C GLY A 78 17.92 -15.03 -12.34
N VAL A 79 19.17 -15.31 -11.97
CA VAL A 79 20.11 -14.29 -11.47
C VAL A 79 20.45 -13.23 -12.54
N THR A 80 20.52 -13.59 -13.81
CA THR A 80 20.75 -12.61 -14.89
C THR A 80 19.58 -11.63 -15.03
N ALA A 81 18.34 -12.12 -14.94
CA ALA A 81 17.16 -11.27 -14.97
C ALA A 81 17.09 -10.38 -13.71
N LEU A 82 17.42 -10.94 -12.55
CA LEU A 82 17.54 -10.19 -11.29
C LEU A 82 18.52 -9.03 -11.45
N ARG A 83 19.72 -9.27 -11.98
CA ARG A 83 20.73 -8.23 -12.19
C ARG A 83 20.24 -7.11 -13.11
N ASN A 84 19.59 -7.46 -14.22
CA ASN A 84 19.05 -6.47 -15.16
C ASN A 84 17.96 -5.61 -14.50
N GLU A 85 17.07 -6.21 -13.70
CA GLU A 85 16.08 -5.45 -12.94
C GLU A 85 16.74 -4.54 -11.90
N LEU A 86 17.78 -5.01 -11.20
CA LEU A 86 18.52 -4.22 -10.22
C LEU A 86 19.36 -3.10 -10.85
N GLU A 87 19.91 -3.29 -12.03
CA GLU A 87 20.66 -2.28 -12.78
C GLU A 87 19.73 -1.14 -13.21
N GLN A 88 18.55 -1.47 -13.76
CA GLN A 88 17.54 -0.48 -14.09
C GLN A 88 17.00 0.22 -12.84
N ALA A 89 16.80 -0.51 -11.73
CA ALA A 89 16.37 0.08 -10.46
C ALA A 89 17.44 1.01 -9.86
N SER A 90 18.71 0.66 -9.96
CA SER A 90 19.82 1.46 -9.42
C SER A 90 20.03 2.74 -10.20
N ALA A 91 19.95 2.71 -11.53
CA ALA A 91 19.96 3.92 -12.36
C ALA A 91 18.83 4.89 -12.00
N VAL A 92 17.68 4.34 -11.57
CA VAL A 92 16.54 5.12 -11.08
C VAL A 92 16.80 5.70 -9.70
N LEU A 93 17.30 4.91 -8.75
CA LEU A 93 17.65 5.35 -7.39
C LEU A 93 18.78 6.39 -7.37
N GLU A 94 19.66 6.39 -8.37
CA GLU A 94 20.69 7.43 -8.56
C GLU A 94 20.13 8.70 -9.21
N SER A 95 19.17 8.57 -10.14
CA SER A 95 18.56 9.71 -10.85
C SER A 95 17.44 10.42 -10.08
N VAL A 96 16.74 9.68 -9.24
CA VAL A 96 15.73 10.16 -8.31
C VAL A 96 16.25 9.75 -6.95
N ALA A 97 16.49 10.68 -6.04
CA ALA A 97 17.00 10.42 -4.69
C ALA A 97 16.00 9.61 -3.82
N LEU A 98 15.72 8.39 -4.27
CA LEU A 98 14.88 7.35 -3.71
C LEU A 98 15.69 6.41 -2.79
N ALA A 99 16.96 6.74 -2.55
CA ALA A 99 17.76 6.05 -1.55
C ALA A 99 17.00 5.99 -0.22
N PRO A 100 17.09 4.87 0.52
CA PRO A 100 16.54 4.81 1.86
C PRO A 100 17.07 5.99 2.67
N VAL A 101 16.16 6.89 3.06
CA VAL A 101 16.53 8.03 3.88
C VAL A 101 16.82 7.46 5.26
N VAL A 102 18.12 7.37 5.57
CA VAL A 102 18.59 7.17 6.94
C VAL A 102 18.30 8.46 7.69
N GLU A 103 17.86 8.33 8.94
CA GLU A 103 17.52 9.42 9.85
C GLU A 103 18.49 10.62 9.73
N THR A 104 17.97 11.77 9.29
CA THR A 104 18.68 13.05 9.34
C THR A 104 17.71 14.13 9.80
N ASP A 105 18.20 15.10 10.58
CA ASP A 105 17.43 16.29 10.99
C ASP A 105 17.23 17.30 9.84
N ASP A 106 17.62 16.96 8.60
CA ASP A 106 17.42 17.83 7.44
C ASP A 106 16.00 17.67 6.87
N TRP A 107 15.25 18.76 6.85
CA TRP A 107 13.92 18.82 6.25
C TRP A 107 13.94 18.40 4.76
N ASN A 108 15.05 18.60 4.04
CA ASN A 108 15.19 18.15 2.65
C ASN A 108 15.14 16.62 2.53
N ASP A 109 15.68 15.89 3.51
CA ASP A 109 15.61 14.42 3.55
C ASP A 109 14.20 13.93 3.83
N SER A 110 13.47 14.62 4.71
CA SER A 110 12.04 14.36 4.91
C SER A 110 11.22 14.56 3.64
N VAL A 111 11.52 15.60 2.85
CA VAL A 111 10.87 15.82 1.54
C VAL A 111 11.23 14.71 0.55
N ARG A 112 12.50 14.30 0.48
CA ARG A 112 12.92 13.16 -0.35
C ARG A 112 12.18 11.88 0.02
N ALA A 113 12.11 11.57 1.31
CA ALA A 113 11.37 10.41 1.80
C ALA A 113 9.86 10.48 1.52
N ALA A 114 9.22 11.65 1.63
CA ALA A 114 7.83 11.83 1.21
C ALA A 114 7.63 11.52 -0.28
N ILE A 115 8.51 12.05 -1.15
CA ILE A 115 8.49 11.77 -2.59
C ILE A 115 8.67 10.28 -2.85
N SER A 116 9.59 9.63 -2.14
CA SER A 116 9.82 8.17 -2.23
C SER A 116 8.59 7.37 -1.82
N ALA A 117 7.90 7.75 -0.74
CA ALA A 117 6.68 7.08 -0.29
C ALA A 117 5.55 7.21 -1.33
N ILE A 118 5.41 8.39 -1.96
CA ILE A 118 4.43 8.63 -3.03
C ILE A 118 4.75 7.78 -4.26
N LEU A 119 6.01 7.82 -4.73
CA LEU A 119 6.43 7.07 -5.92
C LEU A 119 6.38 5.56 -5.68
N GLY A 120 6.81 5.08 -4.51
CA GLY A 120 6.69 3.68 -4.14
C GLY A 120 5.23 3.22 -4.13
N THR A 121 4.33 4.05 -3.61
CA THR A 121 2.89 3.77 -3.59
C THR A 121 2.28 3.73 -4.99
N SER A 122 2.65 4.64 -5.90
CA SER A 122 2.13 4.63 -7.27
C SER A 122 2.54 3.39 -8.07
N LEU A 123 3.60 2.69 -7.67
CA LEU A 123 4.06 1.45 -8.30
C LEU A 123 3.28 0.21 -7.87
N VAL A 124 2.71 0.23 -6.67
CA VAL A 124 2.07 -0.94 -6.05
C VAL A 124 0.57 -0.79 -5.92
N LEU A 125 0.04 0.43 -5.93
CA LEU A 125 -1.40 0.66 -5.92
C LEU A 125 -1.99 0.28 -7.29
N GLU A 126 -2.82 -0.76 -7.29
CA GLU A 126 -3.50 -1.23 -8.50
C GLU A 126 -4.75 -0.40 -8.77
N ALA A 127 -4.80 0.25 -9.94
CA ALA A 127 -5.91 1.13 -10.31
C ALA A 127 -7.27 0.40 -10.36
N ASP A 128 -7.26 -0.86 -10.80
CA ASP A 128 -8.47 -1.68 -10.87
C ASP A 128 -9.01 -2.03 -9.48
N VAL A 129 -8.12 -2.37 -8.53
CA VAL A 129 -8.50 -2.65 -7.13
C VAL A 129 -9.06 -1.39 -6.47
N LEU A 130 -8.40 -0.24 -6.66
CA LEU A 130 -8.89 1.05 -6.16
C LEU A 130 -10.29 1.37 -6.70
N SER A 131 -10.51 1.17 -8.00
CA SER A 131 -11.78 1.45 -8.66
C SER A 131 -12.91 0.50 -8.20
N GLN A 132 -12.62 -0.79 -8.04
CA GLN A 132 -13.58 -1.78 -7.56
C GLN A 132 -13.98 -1.52 -6.10
N ALA A 133 -13.01 -1.27 -5.23
CA ALA A 133 -13.26 -0.91 -3.83
C ALA A 133 -14.10 0.38 -3.73
N ALA A 134 -13.80 1.38 -4.56
CA ALA A 134 -14.54 2.64 -4.57
C ALA A 134 -15.98 2.47 -5.09
N ARG A 135 -16.20 1.60 -6.09
CA ARG A 135 -17.54 1.27 -6.58
C ARG A 135 -18.36 0.56 -5.51
N ALA A 136 -17.77 -0.40 -4.81
CA ALA A 136 -18.44 -1.09 -3.71
C ALA A 136 -18.87 -0.13 -2.60
N VAL A 137 -17.99 0.81 -2.22
CA VAL A 137 -18.34 1.88 -1.26
C VAL A 137 -19.43 2.80 -1.80
N ALA A 138 -19.38 3.20 -3.08
CA ALA A 138 -20.41 4.03 -3.68
C ALA A 138 -21.80 3.37 -3.66
N GLY A 139 -21.88 2.04 -3.80
CA GLY A 139 -23.13 1.28 -3.72
C GLY A 139 -23.59 0.94 -2.29
N SER A 140 -22.74 1.15 -1.27
CA SER A 140 -23.05 0.75 0.11
C SER A 140 -24.10 1.64 0.78
N ARG A 141 -24.89 1.02 1.68
CA ARG A 141 -25.87 1.69 2.54
C ARG A 141 -25.17 2.57 3.58
N SER A 142 -24.09 2.09 4.18
CA SER A 142 -23.23 2.85 5.08
C SER A 142 -21.81 2.30 5.09
N VAL A 143 -20.86 3.11 5.57
CA VAL A 143 -19.43 2.75 5.65
C VAL A 143 -18.94 2.83 7.09
N ASN A 144 -18.35 1.73 7.57
CA ASN A 144 -17.74 1.64 8.88
C ASN A 144 -16.21 1.68 8.72
N VAL A 145 -15.59 2.80 9.10
CA VAL A 145 -14.14 2.99 8.98
C VAL A 145 -13.50 2.79 10.34
N CYS A 146 -12.48 1.95 10.43
CA CYS A 146 -11.73 1.74 11.66
C CYS A 146 -10.23 1.97 11.53
N GLY A 147 -9.66 2.47 12.62
CA GLY A 147 -8.24 2.70 12.76
C GLY A 147 -7.91 2.87 14.23
N MET A 148 -6.77 2.35 14.66
CA MET A 148 -6.35 2.41 16.07
C MET A 148 -5.00 3.07 16.22
N GLY A 149 -4.80 3.70 17.38
CA GLY A 149 -3.58 4.43 17.68
C GLY A 149 -3.62 5.86 17.15
N PRO A 150 -2.54 6.64 17.38
CA PRO A 150 -2.56 8.08 17.22
C PRO A 150 -2.94 8.49 15.79
N VAL A 151 -2.40 7.79 14.78
CA VAL A 151 -2.48 8.22 13.39
C VAL A 151 -3.61 7.53 12.62
N SER A 152 -3.69 6.20 12.61
CA SER A 152 -4.72 5.47 11.84
C SER A 152 -6.13 5.85 12.29
N ALA A 153 -6.33 6.16 13.57
CA ALA A 153 -7.60 6.67 14.07
C ALA A 153 -8.00 8.01 13.42
N ARG A 154 -7.05 8.95 13.26
CA ARG A 154 -7.34 10.24 12.60
C ARG A 154 -7.60 10.07 11.12
N LEU A 155 -6.87 9.18 10.45
CA LEU A 155 -7.15 8.84 9.05
C LEU A 155 -8.55 8.24 8.88
N ALA A 156 -8.99 7.39 9.83
CA ALA A 156 -10.35 6.85 9.83
C ALA A 156 -11.41 7.94 9.99
N GLU A 157 -11.19 8.89 10.90
CA GLU A 157 -12.07 10.06 11.09
C GLU A 157 -12.11 10.94 9.84
N MET A 158 -10.96 11.24 9.23
CA MET A 158 -10.85 12.05 8.00
C MET A 158 -11.54 11.38 6.80
N LEU A 159 -11.35 10.08 6.61
CA LEU A 159 -12.01 9.33 5.55
C LEU A 159 -13.52 9.33 5.78
N SER A 160 -13.97 9.04 7.00
CA SER A 160 -15.38 9.00 7.34
C SER A 160 -16.06 10.34 7.06
N PHE A 161 -15.45 11.45 7.47
CA PHE A 161 -15.95 12.79 7.18
C PHE A 161 -16.00 13.08 5.67
N SER A 162 -14.98 12.65 4.92
CA SER A 162 -14.91 12.86 3.47
C SER A 162 -15.99 12.07 2.72
N LEU A 163 -16.30 10.84 3.16
CA LEU A 163 -17.36 9.99 2.60
C LEU A 163 -18.76 10.54 2.91
N GLN A 164 -18.99 11.10 4.10
CA GLN A 164 -20.25 11.79 4.42
C GLN A 164 -20.54 12.93 3.42
N GLY A 165 -19.49 13.66 3.00
CA GLY A 165 -19.60 14.68 1.94
C GLY A 165 -19.98 14.16 0.56
N THR A 166 -20.08 12.84 0.37
CA THR A 166 -20.57 12.18 -0.86
C THR A 166 -22.01 11.67 -0.74
N GLY A 167 -22.68 11.93 0.39
CA GLY A 167 -24.03 11.44 0.68
C GLY A 167 -24.08 10.01 1.23
N ILE A 168 -22.93 9.40 1.53
CA ILE A 168 -22.85 8.06 2.12
C ILE A 168 -22.74 8.19 3.65
N PRO A 169 -23.68 7.65 4.44
CA PRO A 169 -23.51 7.56 5.88
C PRO A 169 -22.21 6.83 6.23
N SER A 170 -21.36 7.44 7.05
CA SER A 170 -20.07 6.86 7.42
C SER A 170 -19.75 7.08 8.90
N PHE A 171 -19.17 6.08 9.54
CA PHE A 171 -18.88 6.05 10.97
C PHE A 171 -17.42 5.67 11.23
N ALA A 172 -16.76 6.43 12.11
CA ALA A 172 -15.38 6.16 12.52
C ALA A 172 -15.34 5.41 13.87
N TRP A 173 -14.84 4.17 13.83
CA TRP A 173 -14.59 3.31 14.97
C TRP A 173 -13.10 3.39 15.32
N ILE A 174 -12.79 4.08 16.42
CA ILE A 174 -11.40 4.32 16.83
C ILE A 174 -11.16 3.92 18.28
N ASP A 175 -9.92 3.52 18.56
CA ASP A 175 -9.43 3.19 19.90
C ASP A 175 -10.40 2.25 20.66
N SER A 176 -10.90 2.65 21.83
CA SER A 176 -11.79 1.82 22.66
C SER A 176 -13.12 1.47 22.01
N ARG A 177 -13.55 2.21 20.98
CA ARG A 177 -14.78 1.89 20.22
C ARG A 177 -14.58 0.72 19.28
N VAL A 178 -13.36 0.46 18.82
CA VAL A 178 -13.04 -0.76 18.04
C VAL A 178 -13.09 -1.98 18.95
N SER A 179 -12.62 -1.85 20.19
CA SER A 179 -12.59 -2.97 21.14
C SER A 179 -13.96 -3.40 21.69
N ASN A 180 -15.01 -2.60 21.51
CA ASN A 180 -16.35 -2.84 22.04
C ASN A 180 -17.43 -2.71 20.95
N LEU A 181 -17.15 -3.27 19.77
CA LEU A 181 -18.10 -3.27 18.66
C LEU A 181 -19.32 -4.17 18.99
N PRO A 182 -20.55 -3.66 18.79
CA PRO A 182 -21.74 -4.51 18.79
C PRO A 182 -21.62 -5.65 17.76
N GLU A 183 -22.27 -6.78 18.00
CA GLU A 183 -22.25 -7.92 17.06
C GLU A 183 -22.86 -7.56 15.69
N ASP A 184 -23.83 -6.64 15.69
CA ASP A 184 -24.63 -6.19 14.56
C ASP A 184 -24.21 -4.81 14.03
N PHE A 185 -22.98 -4.35 14.32
CA PHE A 185 -22.53 -3.02 13.89
C PHE A 185 -22.48 -2.81 12.36
N VAL A 186 -22.53 -3.91 11.60
CA VAL A 186 -22.40 -3.91 10.14
C VAL A 186 -23.32 -4.96 9.51
N HIS A 187 -23.99 -4.57 8.42
CA HIS A 187 -24.90 -5.41 7.64
C HIS A 187 -24.31 -5.71 6.25
N ALA A 188 -24.91 -6.67 5.53
CA ALA A 188 -24.45 -7.10 4.21
C ALA A 188 -24.42 -5.98 3.15
N ASP A 189 -25.29 -4.98 3.27
CA ASP A 189 -25.33 -3.83 2.36
C ASP A 189 -24.35 -2.70 2.76
N ASP A 190 -23.62 -2.87 3.86
CA ASP A 190 -22.62 -1.90 4.33
C ASP A 190 -21.22 -2.26 3.81
N ALA A 191 -20.28 -1.33 3.96
CA ALA A 191 -18.85 -1.58 3.75
C ALA A 191 -18.06 -1.34 5.04
N ALA A 192 -16.98 -2.09 5.24
CA ALA A 192 -16.04 -1.90 6.33
C ALA A 192 -14.63 -1.61 5.80
N ILE A 193 -13.97 -0.58 6.33
CA ILE A 193 -12.64 -0.15 5.92
C ILE A 193 -11.71 -0.15 7.14
N GLY A 194 -10.65 -0.94 7.11
CA GLY A 194 -9.65 -1.03 8.17
C GLY A 194 -8.33 -0.38 7.78
N ILE A 195 -7.88 0.61 8.56
CA ILE A 195 -6.63 1.34 8.33
C ILE A 195 -5.58 0.85 9.34
N SER A 196 -4.54 0.18 8.82
CA SER A 196 -3.40 -0.28 9.63
C SER A 196 -2.14 -0.34 8.79
N HIS A 197 -1.20 0.57 9.04
CA HIS A 197 0.05 0.66 8.29
C HIS A 197 0.84 -0.64 8.28
N SER A 198 1.25 -1.11 9.47
CA SER A 198 1.96 -2.38 9.65
C SER A 198 1.06 -3.59 9.34
N GLY A 199 -0.26 -3.40 9.38
CA GLY A 199 -1.24 -4.47 9.20
C GLY A 199 -1.28 -5.49 10.34
N THR A 200 -0.62 -5.18 11.47
CA THR A 200 -0.48 -6.08 12.63
C THR A 200 -1.53 -5.86 13.72
N ASN A 201 -2.47 -4.93 13.54
CA ASN A 201 -3.48 -4.65 14.56
C ASN A 201 -4.60 -5.70 14.54
N GLU A 202 -4.62 -6.58 15.54
CA GLU A 202 -5.58 -7.67 15.67
C GLU A 202 -7.03 -7.19 15.73
N LYS A 203 -7.32 -6.09 16.43
CA LYS A 203 -8.69 -5.57 16.56
C LYS A 203 -9.22 -4.99 15.26
N VAL A 204 -8.37 -4.38 14.44
CA VAL A 204 -8.74 -3.98 13.07
C VAL A 204 -9.04 -5.21 12.22
N ALA A 205 -8.23 -6.26 12.33
CA ALA A 205 -8.45 -7.53 11.60
C ALA A 205 -9.72 -8.26 12.05
N GLU A 206 -10.01 -8.30 13.35
CA GLU A 206 -11.24 -8.85 13.93
C GLU A 206 -12.48 -8.14 13.37
N LEU A 207 -12.50 -6.79 13.36
CA LEU A 207 -13.59 -6.00 12.79
C LEU A 207 -13.84 -6.37 11.32
N LEU A 208 -12.79 -6.39 10.50
CA LEU A 208 -12.91 -6.74 9.08
C LEU A 208 -13.41 -8.18 8.90
N THR A 209 -12.93 -9.11 9.72
CA THR A 209 -13.37 -10.51 9.66
C THR A 209 -14.85 -10.65 10.01
N GLN A 210 -15.32 -9.94 11.03
CA GLN A 210 -16.73 -9.90 11.43
C GLN A 210 -17.61 -9.23 10.36
N ALA A 211 -17.15 -8.14 9.76
CA ALA A 211 -17.86 -7.49 8.67
C ALA A 211 -18.05 -8.42 7.48
N ARG A 212 -16.98 -9.14 7.11
CA ARG A 212 -17.04 -10.15 6.05
C ARG A 212 -18.01 -11.28 6.41
N SER A 213 -18.04 -11.78 7.64
CA SER A 213 -18.99 -12.83 8.04
C SER A 213 -20.45 -12.37 7.98
N ASN A 214 -20.69 -11.06 8.13
CA ASN A 214 -22.02 -10.45 7.98
C ASN A 214 -22.37 -10.12 6.52
N GLY A 215 -21.50 -10.46 5.56
CA GLY A 215 -21.71 -10.26 4.12
C GLY A 215 -21.31 -8.88 3.61
N ALA A 216 -20.75 -8.01 4.46
CA ALA A 216 -20.32 -6.68 4.07
C ALA A 216 -19.04 -6.72 3.24
N VAL A 217 -18.87 -5.75 2.35
CA VAL A 217 -17.60 -5.58 1.61
C VAL A 217 -16.51 -5.11 2.57
N THR A 218 -15.32 -5.71 2.49
CA THR A 218 -14.20 -5.36 3.37
C THR A 218 -12.99 -4.84 2.63
N ILE A 219 -12.45 -3.71 3.11
CA ILE A 219 -11.33 -3.01 2.48
C ILE A 219 -10.24 -2.77 3.53
N ALA A 220 -8.98 -3.07 3.22
CA ALA A 220 -7.84 -2.72 4.07
C ALA A 220 -6.99 -1.63 3.40
N LEU A 221 -6.58 -0.63 4.17
CA LEU A 221 -5.49 0.29 3.82
C LEU A 221 -4.26 -0.09 4.67
N THR A 222 -3.25 -0.66 4.01
CA THR A 222 -2.06 -1.18 4.69
C THR A 222 -0.84 -1.19 3.78
N ASN A 223 0.36 -1.18 4.35
CA ASN A 223 1.61 -1.37 3.61
C ASN A 223 1.84 -2.85 3.25
N TYR A 224 1.24 -3.77 4.01
CA TYR A 224 1.50 -5.21 3.92
C TYR A 224 0.23 -6.01 3.61
N PRO A 225 -0.02 -6.37 2.34
CA PRO A 225 -1.20 -7.16 1.97
C PRO A 225 -1.30 -8.53 2.63
N SER A 226 -0.15 -9.18 2.89
CA SER A 226 -0.11 -10.50 3.53
C SER A 226 -0.20 -10.45 5.06
N SER A 227 -0.39 -9.26 5.64
CA SER A 227 -0.58 -9.07 7.08
C SER A 227 -1.93 -9.61 7.57
N ILE A 228 -2.12 -9.68 8.90
CA ILE A 228 -3.40 -10.12 9.46
C ILE A 228 -4.56 -9.20 9.03
N VAL A 229 -4.34 -7.89 8.97
CA VAL A 229 -5.36 -6.93 8.49
C VAL A 229 -5.59 -7.09 6.99
N GLY A 230 -4.52 -7.26 6.20
CA GLY A 230 -4.63 -7.44 4.75
C GLY A 230 -5.41 -8.69 4.35
N ASN A 231 -5.15 -9.83 5.02
CA ASN A 231 -5.86 -11.09 4.75
C ASN A 231 -7.35 -11.05 5.20
N SER A 232 -7.70 -10.16 6.12
CA SER A 232 -9.10 -9.94 6.56
C SER A 232 -9.92 -9.08 5.60
N ALA A 233 -9.32 -8.47 4.55
CA ALA A 233 -10.00 -7.62 3.58
C ALA A 233 -10.15 -8.26 2.19
N GLU A 234 -11.28 -8.00 1.52
CA GLU A 234 -11.54 -8.42 0.14
C GLU A 234 -10.70 -7.57 -0.83
N TYR A 235 -10.66 -6.25 -0.60
CA TYR A 235 -9.82 -5.33 -1.35
C TYR A 235 -8.70 -4.78 -0.46
N VAL A 236 -7.47 -4.79 -0.96
CA VAL A 236 -6.32 -4.21 -0.25
C VAL A 236 -5.80 -3.00 -1.02
N LEU A 237 -5.98 -1.82 -0.44
CA LEU A 237 -5.36 -0.57 -0.89
C LEU A 237 -3.96 -0.48 -0.30
N ARG A 238 -2.97 -0.82 -1.13
CA ARG A 238 -1.59 -1.00 -0.69
C ARG A 238 -0.77 0.30 -0.80
N THR A 239 -0.08 0.67 0.28
CA THR A 239 1.03 1.63 0.22
C THR A 239 2.35 0.95 -0.15
N GLY A 240 3.28 1.72 -0.72
CA GLY A 240 4.60 1.24 -1.17
C GLY A 240 5.74 1.84 -0.36
N ILE A 241 5.64 1.76 0.98
CA ILE A 241 6.57 2.37 1.92
C ILE A 241 7.59 1.34 2.38
N TRP A 242 8.83 1.78 2.53
CA TRP A 242 9.99 0.95 2.83
C TRP A 242 10.36 1.15 4.29
N GLU A 243 9.81 0.33 5.19
CA GLU A 243 9.86 0.60 6.64
C GLU A 243 11.27 0.77 7.21
N ASP A 244 12.32 0.15 6.65
CA ASP A 244 13.71 0.35 7.08
C ASP A 244 14.18 1.82 6.99
N SER A 245 13.47 2.67 6.23
CA SER A 245 13.71 4.12 6.15
C SER A 245 12.77 4.98 7.02
N PHE A 246 11.78 4.37 7.68
CA PHE A 246 10.67 5.10 8.33
C PHE A 246 10.30 4.60 9.73
N GLN A 247 11.00 3.62 10.30
CA GLN A 247 10.70 3.06 11.63
C GLN A 247 10.59 4.12 12.75
N MET A 248 11.18 5.30 12.57
CA MET A 248 11.16 6.42 13.54
C MET A 248 10.24 7.59 13.13
N LEU A 249 9.65 7.57 11.93
CA LEU A 249 8.88 8.68 11.36
C LEU A 249 7.38 8.41 11.40
N GLU A 250 6.69 8.93 12.41
CA GLU A 250 5.27 8.67 12.65
C GLU A 250 4.35 9.19 11.51
N PHE A 251 4.64 10.38 10.99
CA PHE A 251 3.77 11.09 10.04
C PHE A 251 4.13 10.90 8.56
N LEU A 252 5.39 10.60 8.24
CA LEU A 252 5.83 10.58 6.85
C LEU A 252 5.20 9.44 6.01
N PRO A 253 5.04 8.21 6.55
CA PRO A 253 4.25 7.15 5.92
C PRO A 253 2.81 7.56 5.55
N ARG A 254 2.28 8.58 6.23
CA ARG A 254 0.88 8.99 6.12
C ARG A 254 0.59 9.83 4.91
N ILE A 255 1.63 10.42 4.31
CA ILE A 255 1.50 11.14 3.04
C ILE A 255 1.00 10.18 1.94
N ALA A 256 1.52 8.96 1.90
CA ALA A 256 1.07 7.94 0.96
C ALA A 256 -0.36 7.45 1.26
N GLU A 257 -0.69 7.24 2.53
CA GLU A 257 -2.05 6.86 2.95
C GLU A 257 -3.06 7.95 2.58
N LEU A 258 -2.73 9.22 2.85
CA LEU A 258 -3.56 10.38 2.46
C LEU A 258 -3.73 10.50 0.94
N LEU A 259 -2.68 10.20 0.16
CA LEU A 259 -2.78 10.13 -1.30
C LEU A 259 -3.82 9.08 -1.72
N ILE A 260 -3.73 7.86 -1.17
CA ILE A 260 -4.70 6.80 -1.44
C ILE A 260 -6.11 7.24 -1.05
N LEU A 261 -6.30 7.79 0.15
CA LEU A 261 -7.61 8.27 0.63
C LEU A 261 -8.19 9.34 -0.31
N SER A 262 -7.37 10.28 -0.78
CA SER A 262 -7.78 11.32 -1.72
C SER A 262 -8.26 10.72 -3.05
N CYS A 263 -7.44 9.83 -3.65
CA CYS A 263 -7.81 9.15 -4.88
C CYS A 263 -9.05 8.26 -4.71
N PHE A 264 -9.16 7.56 -3.58
CA PHE A 264 -10.29 6.69 -3.25
C PHE A 264 -11.60 7.48 -3.16
N VAL A 265 -11.64 8.56 -2.39
CA VAL A 265 -12.83 9.42 -2.27
C VAL A 265 -13.21 10.04 -3.61
N GLN A 266 -12.25 10.43 -4.45
CA GLN A 266 -12.53 10.92 -5.80
C GLN A 266 -13.20 9.85 -6.68
N GLN A 267 -12.74 8.60 -6.61
CA GLN A 267 -13.37 7.49 -7.34
C GLN A 267 -14.77 7.17 -6.80
N VAL A 268 -14.97 7.20 -5.48
CA VAL A 268 -16.29 7.02 -4.85
C VAL A 268 -17.28 8.09 -5.37
N LYS A 269 -16.85 9.37 -5.39
CA LYS A 269 -17.66 10.47 -5.95
C LYS A 269 -18.03 10.23 -7.41
N LYS A 270 -17.05 9.80 -8.23
CA LYS A 270 -17.27 9.51 -9.65
C LYS A 270 -18.33 8.42 -9.86
N HIS A 271 -18.26 7.32 -9.11
CA HIS A 271 -19.25 6.24 -9.20
C HIS A 271 -20.63 6.68 -8.69
N LYS A 272 -20.69 7.44 -7.59
CA LYS A 272 -21.97 8.01 -7.10
C LYS A 272 -22.67 8.91 -8.12
N SER A 273 -21.92 9.75 -8.83
CA SER A 273 -22.49 10.62 -9.87
C SER A 273 -22.97 9.84 -11.10
N ALA A 274 -22.25 8.78 -11.50
CA ALA A 274 -22.67 7.94 -12.61
C ALA A 274 -24.00 7.22 -12.32
N ASP A 275 -24.18 6.72 -11.09
CA ASP A 275 -25.42 6.06 -10.68
C ASP A 275 -26.62 7.03 -10.61
N SER A 276 -26.40 8.28 -10.17
CA SER A 276 -27.46 9.29 -10.15
C SER A 276 -27.93 9.66 -11.56
N ASP A 277 -27.00 9.79 -12.51
CA ASP A 277 -27.34 10.14 -13.90
C ASP A 277 -28.14 9.03 -14.59
N LEU A 278 -27.80 7.76 -14.34
CA LEU A 278 -28.54 6.60 -14.83
C LEU A 278 -29.98 6.57 -14.29
N SER A 279 -30.16 6.73 -12.97
CA SER A 279 -31.49 6.76 -12.35
C SER A 279 -32.38 7.92 -12.82
N SER A 280 -31.75 9.04 -13.20
CA SER A 280 -32.44 10.22 -13.73
C SER A 280 -32.89 10.01 -15.18
N SER A 281 -32.12 9.26 -15.97
CA SER A 281 -32.45 8.96 -17.36
C SER A 281 -33.57 7.92 -17.49
N GLU A 282 -33.60 6.91 -16.61
CA GLU A 282 -34.67 5.90 -16.61
C GLU A 282 -36.03 6.48 -16.18
N GLN A 283 -36.05 7.50 -15.31
CA GLN A 283 -37.28 8.20 -14.90
C GLN A 283 -37.78 9.23 -15.92
N ALA A 284 -36.97 9.62 -16.91
CA ALA A 284 -37.35 10.56 -17.95
C ALA A 284 -37.99 9.88 -19.19
N ASP A 285 -37.82 8.56 -19.30
CA ASP A 285 -38.36 7.71 -20.37
C ASP A 285 -39.66 6.96 -19.98
N GLU A 286 -40.16 7.14 -18.74
CA GLU A 286 -41.52 6.75 -18.28
C GLU A 286 -42.51 7.92 -18.29
#